data_AF-A0AAW0UKK0-F1
#
_entry.id   AF-A0AAW0UKK0-F1
#
_cell.length_a   1.000
_cell.length_b   1.000
_cell.length_c   1.000
_cell.angle_alpha   90.00
_cell.angle_beta   90.00
_cell.angle_gamma   90.00
#
_symmetry.space_group_name_H-M   'P 1'
#
loop_
_entity.id
_entity.type
_entity.pdbx_description
1 polymer ?
#
loop_
_entity_poly.entity_id
_entity_poly.type
_entity_poly.pdbx_seq_one_letter_code
_entity_poly.pdbx_strand_id
1 'polypeptide(L)'
;MAVHECCPLPVKRRDIASPARHQDLTVVTKKRKSSNDREGDETRKKKRSAAEEAAIEPLVQTPVSQHMTPALHVAGGSPLPSGTPATYLAPSRSKTSPAREPRAWLGTGSYGSCHKAADPKTSQPQVIKMFPRDALGGLVTEAINLHALQLPRVQRVVGVCVHTRQLITGLAGITAPQCFDLTKHSFADTISVFLQVSQILQQMLDEGFAHNDIKGDNICVQVDNNAPKATIIDLDIARPLGTTRIYA
;
A
#
# COMPACT_ATOMS: atom_id res chain seq x y z
N MET A 1 60.86 -28.89 13.75
CA MET A 1 59.78 -29.61 14.42
C MET A 1 58.59 -29.61 13.48
N ALA A 2 58.15 -30.81 13.09
CA ALA A 2 57.06 -31.06 12.16
C ALA A 2 55.75 -31.28 12.93
N VAL A 3 54.65 -30.76 12.40
CA VAL A 3 53.27 -31.28 12.51
C VAL A 3 52.42 -30.48 11.51
N HIS A 4 52.20 -30.99 10.30
CA HIS A 4 51.12 -31.87 9.84
C HIS A 4 49.83 -31.12 9.45
N GLU A 5 49.59 -31.13 8.13
CA GLU A 5 48.36 -30.80 7.42
C GLU A 5 47.20 -31.72 7.82
N CYS A 6 45.97 -31.21 7.77
CA CYS A 6 44.79 -32.01 7.49
C CYS A 6 43.85 -31.24 6.55
N CYS A 7 43.86 -31.64 5.28
CA CYS A 7 42.81 -31.38 4.30
C CYS A 7 41.55 -32.17 4.63
N PRO A 8 40.34 -31.58 4.54
CA PRO A 8 39.10 -32.34 4.56
C PRO A 8 38.81 -32.97 3.19
N LEU A 9 38.54 -34.28 3.20
CA LEU A 9 38.16 -35.09 2.04
C LEU A 9 36.75 -34.75 1.52
N PRO A 10 36.47 -34.95 0.21
CA PRO A 10 35.17 -34.69 -0.38
C PRO A 10 34.14 -35.79 -0.06
N VAL A 11 32.96 -35.36 0.38
CA VAL A 11 31.79 -36.22 0.64
C VAL A 11 31.15 -36.62 -0.69
N LYS A 12 31.22 -37.91 -1.03
CA LYS A 12 30.45 -38.53 -2.12
C LYS A 12 28.95 -38.56 -1.73
N ARG A 13 28.12 -37.74 -2.39
CA ARG A 13 26.66 -37.91 -2.36
C ARG A 13 26.28 -39.06 -3.28
N ARG A 14 25.51 -40.01 -2.73
CA ARG A 14 24.95 -41.15 -3.43
C ARG A 14 23.72 -40.72 -4.21
N ASP A 15 23.66 -41.14 -5.47
CA ASP A 15 22.48 -41.10 -6.32
C ASP A 15 21.39 -42.00 -5.74
N ILE A 16 20.24 -41.41 -5.42
CA ILE A 16 19.00 -42.13 -5.15
C ILE A 16 18.12 -41.95 -6.38
N ALA A 17 18.14 -42.94 -7.25
CA ALA A 17 17.12 -43.13 -8.27
C ALA A 17 15.88 -43.78 -7.64
N SER A 18 14.72 -43.49 -8.24
CA SER A 18 13.50 -44.32 -8.39
C SER A 18 12.21 -43.61 -7.92
N PRO A 19 11.02 -43.99 -8.42
CA PRO A 19 10.60 -43.91 -9.82
C PRO A 19 9.26 -43.16 -9.99
N ALA A 20 8.92 -42.92 -11.26
CA ALA A 20 7.65 -42.40 -11.74
C ALA A 20 6.42 -43.15 -11.19
N ARG A 21 5.40 -42.39 -10.79
CA ARG A 21 3.99 -42.83 -10.87
C ARG A 21 3.15 -41.68 -11.41
N HIS A 22 2.77 -41.82 -12.68
CA HIS A 22 1.62 -41.17 -13.27
C HIS A 22 0.38 -41.55 -12.47
N GLN A 23 -0.38 -40.57 -12.01
CA GLN A 23 -1.79 -40.73 -11.70
C GLN A 23 -2.57 -39.91 -12.72
N ASP A 24 -3.27 -40.62 -13.61
CA ASP A 24 -4.27 -40.09 -14.51
C ASP A 24 -5.46 -39.58 -13.69
N LEU A 25 -5.56 -38.26 -13.55
CA LEU A 25 -6.79 -37.61 -13.10
C LEU A 25 -7.72 -37.45 -14.30
N THR A 26 -8.62 -38.41 -14.47
CA THR A 26 -9.77 -38.31 -15.37
C THR A 26 -10.78 -37.32 -14.78
N VAL A 27 -10.77 -36.09 -15.29
CA VAL A 27 -11.79 -35.08 -14.98
C VAL A 27 -13.05 -35.40 -15.79
N VAL A 28 -14.04 -36.01 -15.15
CA VAL A 28 -15.40 -36.15 -15.69
C VAL A 28 -16.12 -34.81 -15.55
N THR A 29 -16.10 -33.97 -16.59
CA THR A 29 -16.94 -32.77 -16.65
C THR A 29 -18.39 -33.17 -16.97
N LYS A 30 -19.23 -33.26 -15.94
CA LYS A 30 -20.67 -33.47 -16.11
C LYS A 30 -21.35 -32.13 -16.43
N LYS A 31 -21.63 -31.93 -17.71
CA LYS A 31 -22.39 -30.82 -18.29
C LYS A 31 -23.83 -30.86 -17.75
N ARG A 32 -24.18 -29.99 -16.80
CA ARG A 32 -25.57 -29.72 -16.42
C ARG A 32 -26.09 -28.53 -17.22
N LYS A 33 -26.93 -28.86 -18.19
CA LYS A 33 -27.81 -27.95 -18.93
C LYS A 33 -29.15 -27.97 -18.19
N SER A 34 -29.57 -26.86 -17.60
CA SER A 34 -30.97 -26.67 -17.20
C SER A 34 -31.38 -25.24 -17.48
N SER A 35 -31.89 -25.03 -18.68
CA SER A 35 -32.93 -24.05 -18.95
C SER A 35 -34.19 -24.49 -18.21
N ASN A 36 -34.85 -23.57 -17.52
CA ASN A 36 -36.31 -23.53 -17.55
C ASN A 36 -36.80 -22.15 -17.15
N ASP A 37 -37.51 -21.58 -18.10
CA ASP A 37 -38.41 -20.45 -17.99
C ASP A 37 -39.48 -20.72 -16.93
N ARG A 38 -39.91 -19.67 -16.23
CA ARG A 38 -41.31 -19.49 -15.87
C ARG A 38 -41.60 -18.05 -15.48
N GLU A 39 -42.23 -17.42 -16.45
CA GLU A 39 -43.10 -16.27 -16.42
C GLU A 39 -44.30 -16.49 -15.47
N GLY A 40 -44.74 -15.40 -14.82
CA GLY A 40 -46.09 -15.23 -14.27
C GLY A 40 -46.36 -15.72 -12.85
N ASP A 41 -46.59 -14.80 -11.91
CA ASP A 41 -47.96 -14.59 -11.41
C ASP A 41 -48.10 -13.24 -10.71
N GLU A 42 -49.10 -12.49 -11.16
CA GLU A 42 -49.56 -11.22 -10.64
C GLU A 42 -50.44 -11.43 -9.41
N THR A 43 -50.52 -10.40 -8.57
CA THR A 43 -51.68 -10.10 -7.71
C THR A 43 -52.04 -11.06 -6.55
N ARG A 44 -51.59 -10.70 -5.33
CA ARG A 44 -52.42 -10.92 -4.13
C ARG A 44 -52.27 -9.83 -3.07
N LYS A 45 -53.26 -8.93 -3.08
CA LYS A 45 -53.98 -8.34 -1.92
C LYS A 45 -53.16 -7.86 -0.71
N LYS A 46 -52.96 -6.54 -0.65
CA LYS A 46 -53.72 -5.60 0.21
C LYS A 46 -54.41 -6.22 1.43
N LYS A 47 -53.81 -6.11 2.62
CA LYS A 47 -54.42 -5.73 3.94
C LYS A 47 -53.55 -6.18 5.11
N ARG A 48 -52.92 -5.20 5.79
CA ARG A 48 -52.65 -5.10 7.24
C ARG A 48 -51.98 -3.73 7.42
N SER A 49 -52.73 -2.63 7.54
CA SER A 49 -53.21 -2.03 8.80
C SER A 49 -52.20 -2.24 9.94
N ALA A 50 -51.35 -1.25 10.21
CA ALA A 50 -51.64 -0.15 11.15
C ALA A 50 -51.80 -0.67 12.59
N ALA A 51 -50.67 -0.77 13.30
CA ALA A 51 -50.53 -0.66 14.76
C ALA A 51 -49.11 -1.06 15.17
N GLU A 52 -48.14 -0.13 15.09
CA GLU A 52 -46.99 -0.09 16.01
C GLU A 52 -46.29 1.27 15.91
N GLU A 53 -46.99 2.29 16.41
CA GLU A 53 -46.45 3.60 16.70
C GLU A 53 -46.71 3.84 18.19
N ALA A 54 -45.67 3.69 19.03
CA ALA A 54 -45.53 4.37 20.32
C ALA A 54 -44.21 3.95 20.99
N ALA A 55 -43.21 4.84 20.95
CA ALA A 55 -42.23 5.13 22.01
C ALA A 55 -40.89 5.57 21.41
N ILE A 56 -40.81 6.81 20.92
CA ILE A 56 -39.55 7.52 20.80
C ILE A 56 -39.74 8.87 21.50
N GLU A 57 -39.12 9.00 22.67
CA GLU A 57 -39.06 10.24 23.44
C GLU A 57 -38.29 11.33 22.68
N PRO A 58 -38.65 12.62 22.81
CA PRO A 58 -37.98 13.71 22.13
C PRO A 58 -36.68 14.07 22.85
N LEU A 59 -35.54 13.89 22.16
CA LEU A 59 -34.24 14.37 22.60
C LEU A 59 -34.21 15.91 22.54
N VAL A 60 -34.00 16.52 23.71
CA VAL A 60 -33.85 17.96 23.93
C VAL A 60 -32.71 18.51 23.06
N GLN A 61 -33.04 19.46 22.17
CA GLN A 61 -32.07 20.27 21.46
C GLN A 61 -31.55 21.38 22.39
N THR A 62 -30.32 21.24 22.87
CA THR A 62 -29.57 22.36 23.47
C THR A 62 -28.81 23.12 22.39
N PRO A 63 -28.86 24.46 22.37
CA PRO A 63 -28.11 25.27 21.40
C PRO A 63 -26.62 25.26 21.76
N VAL A 64 -25.78 24.76 20.85
CA VAL A 64 -24.33 24.87 20.98
C VAL A 64 -23.91 26.28 20.58
N SER A 65 -23.48 27.03 21.59
CA SER A 65 -22.89 28.36 21.51
C SER A 65 -21.68 28.37 20.56
N GLN A 66 -21.69 29.32 19.62
CA GLN A 66 -20.54 29.72 18.83
C GLN A 66 -19.57 30.46 19.75
N HIS A 67 -18.39 29.90 20.00
CA HIS A 67 -17.13 30.61 20.26
C HIS A 67 -16.06 29.59 20.67
N MET A 68 -15.08 29.29 19.81
CA MET A 68 -13.73 28.86 20.23
C MET A 68 -12.70 29.18 19.14
N THR A 69 -11.94 30.26 19.34
CA THR A 69 -10.47 30.20 19.27
C THR A 69 -10.00 30.17 20.73
N PRO A 70 -9.00 29.35 21.09
CA PRO A 70 -7.64 29.89 21.09
C PRO A 70 -6.53 28.87 20.75
N ALA A 71 -5.34 29.44 20.56
CA ALA A 71 -4.05 28.80 20.36
C ALA A 71 -3.74 27.69 21.37
N LEU A 72 -3.16 26.60 20.89
CA LEU A 72 -2.50 25.59 21.74
C LEU A 72 -0.99 25.82 21.70
N HIS A 73 -0.48 26.45 22.76
CA HIS A 73 0.91 26.37 23.18
C HIS A 73 1.09 25.02 23.87
N VAL A 74 1.96 24.15 23.36
CA VAL A 74 2.40 22.94 24.08
C VAL A 74 3.79 23.23 24.64
N ALA A 75 3.84 23.47 25.94
CA ALA A 75 5.06 23.44 26.74
C ALA A 75 5.08 22.12 27.52
N GLY A 76 6.21 21.41 27.49
CA GLY A 76 6.49 20.29 28.42
C GLY A 76 6.78 18.95 27.75
N GLY A 77 8.01 18.79 27.24
CA GLY A 77 8.57 17.50 26.83
C GLY A 77 10.06 17.65 26.54
N SER A 78 10.89 16.87 27.22
CA SER A 78 12.36 16.90 27.20
C SER A 78 12.98 16.90 25.78
N PRO A 79 14.17 17.50 25.60
CA PRO A 79 14.76 17.75 24.28
C PRO A 79 15.20 16.44 23.60
N LEU A 80 14.52 16.08 22.52
CA LEU A 80 15.05 15.17 21.51
C LEU A 80 16.07 15.91 20.64
N PRO A 81 17.11 15.23 20.13
CA PRO A 81 18.17 15.87 19.35
C PRO A 81 17.58 16.52 18.10
N SER A 82 18.03 17.74 17.85
CA SER A 82 17.66 18.63 16.75
C SER A 82 17.65 17.92 15.39
N GLY A 83 16.51 17.35 15.03
CA GLY A 83 16.17 17.00 13.66
C GLY A 83 15.80 18.27 12.92
N THR A 84 16.54 18.57 11.85
CA THR A 84 16.30 19.70 10.95
C THR A 84 14.82 19.73 10.53
N PRO A 85 14.10 20.86 10.68
CA PRO A 85 12.72 20.97 10.21
C PRO A 85 12.68 20.68 8.71
N ALA A 86 11.62 19.98 8.26
CA ALA A 86 11.38 19.71 6.85
C ALA A 86 11.42 21.03 6.06
N THR A 87 12.54 21.28 5.39
CA THR A 87 12.74 22.49 4.60
C THR A 87 11.73 22.49 3.47
N TYR A 88 10.80 23.44 3.51
CA TYR A 88 9.98 23.81 2.36
C TYR A 88 10.95 24.17 1.22
N LEU A 89 11.13 23.26 0.27
CA LEU A 89 11.92 23.53 -0.93
C LEU A 89 11.10 24.46 -1.83
N ALA A 90 11.12 25.75 -1.51
CA ALA A 90 10.75 26.77 -2.47
C ALA A 90 11.70 26.66 -3.67
N PRO A 91 11.19 26.65 -4.92
CA PRO A 91 12.04 26.53 -6.08
C PRO A 91 12.92 27.78 -6.22
N SER A 92 14.19 27.66 -5.84
CA SER A 92 15.23 28.62 -6.15
C SER A 92 15.39 28.70 -7.68
N ARG A 93 15.04 29.84 -8.25
CA ARG A 93 15.29 30.18 -9.66
C ARG A 93 16.79 30.46 -9.86
N SER A 94 17.62 29.43 -9.85
CA SER A 94 18.97 29.53 -10.42
C SER A 94 18.90 29.38 -11.94
N LYS A 95 19.54 30.29 -12.69
CA LYS A 95 19.50 30.38 -14.16
C LYS A 95 20.36 29.34 -14.89
N THR A 96 21.06 28.48 -14.15
CA THR A 96 21.76 27.32 -14.68
C THR A 96 20.99 26.10 -14.22
N SER A 97 19.91 25.77 -14.93
CA SER A 97 19.21 24.51 -14.71
C SER A 97 20.19 23.39 -15.03
N PRO A 98 20.69 22.60 -14.05
CA PRO A 98 21.38 21.37 -14.39
C PRO A 98 20.45 20.56 -15.30
N ALA A 99 21.01 19.97 -16.36
CA ALA A 99 20.26 19.14 -17.28
C ALA A 99 19.39 18.19 -16.47
N ARG A 100 18.06 18.33 -16.57
CA ARG A 100 17.12 17.50 -15.81
C ARG A 100 17.40 16.06 -16.20
N GLU A 101 17.82 15.24 -15.24
CA GLU A 101 18.00 13.82 -15.50
C GLU A 101 16.71 13.23 -16.09
N PRO A 102 16.84 12.31 -17.06
CA PRO A 102 15.69 11.71 -17.71
C PRO A 102 14.82 10.99 -16.69
N ARG A 103 13.55 11.40 -16.61
CA ARG A 103 12.54 10.72 -15.82
C ARG A 103 12.07 9.50 -16.59
N ALA A 104 12.26 8.31 -16.02
CA ALA A 104 11.76 7.08 -16.63
C ALA A 104 10.29 6.88 -16.25
N TRP A 105 9.44 6.63 -17.24
CA TRP A 105 8.02 6.38 -17.03
C TRP A 105 7.79 5.08 -16.25
N LEU A 106 6.94 5.12 -15.21
CA LEU A 106 6.52 3.93 -14.47
C LEU A 106 5.08 3.52 -14.78
N GLY A 107 4.19 4.49 -15.02
CA GLY A 107 2.80 4.20 -15.34
C GLY A 107 1.84 5.36 -15.09
N THR A 108 0.58 5.14 -15.42
CA THR A 108 -0.58 5.99 -15.10
C THR A 108 -1.62 5.22 -14.31
N GLY A 109 -2.32 5.92 -13.43
CA GLY A 109 -3.55 5.47 -12.80
C GLY A 109 -4.59 6.58 -12.77
N SER A 110 -5.74 6.33 -12.14
CA SER A 110 -6.84 7.30 -12.02
C SER A 110 -6.41 8.62 -11.36
N TYR A 111 -5.38 8.57 -10.52
CA TYR A 111 -4.86 9.71 -9.77
C TYR A 111 -3.67 10.41 -10.44
N GLY A 112 -3.30 10.00 -11.66
CA GLY A 112 -2.29 10.68 -12.47
C GLY A 112 -1.17 9.77 -12.95
N SER A 113 0.07 10.23 -12.86
CA SER A 113 1.23 9.53 -13.43
C SER A 113 2.39 9.36 -12.47
N CYS A 114 3.14 8.28 -12.62
CA CYS A 114 4.30 7.96 -11.81
C CYS A 114 5.56 7.92 -12.68
N HIS A 115 6.61 8.58 -12.20
CA HIS A 115 7.91 8.66 -12.87
C HIS A 115 9.01 8.27 -11.91
N LYS A 116 9.98 7.48 -12.36
CA LYS A 116 11.23 7.24 -11.65
C LYS A 116 12.21 8.37 -11.95
N ALA A 117 12.87 8.85 -10.90
CA ALA A 117 13.95 9.83 -10.98
C ALA A 117 15.06 9.44 -9.99
N ALA A 118 16.24 10.03 -10.12
CA ALA A 118 17.25 9.98 -9.07
C ALA A 118 17.28 11.33 -8.33
N ASP A 119 17.49 11.27 -7.03
CA ASP A 119 17.78 12.45 -6.23
C ASP A 119 19.09 13.10 -6.70
N PRO A 120 19.12 14.38 -7.07
CA PRO A 120 20.32 14.99 -7.65
C PRO A 120 21.48 15.15 -6.67
N LYS A 121 21.24 15.01 -5.36
CA LYS A 121 22.30 15.14 -4.32
C LYS A 121 22.82 13.78 -3.87
N THR A 122 21.94 12.80 -3.76
CA THR A 122 22.25 11.49 -3.16
C THR A 122 22.27 10.35 -4.17
N SER A 123 21.84 10.61 -5.42
CA SER A 123 21.63 9.62 -6.48
C SER A 123 20.68 8.48 -6.08
N GLN A 124 19.93 8.64 -4.98
CA GLN A 124 18.98 7.65 -4.52
C GLN A 124 17.75 7.62 -5.44
N PRO A 125 17.26 6.43 -5.81
CA PRO A 125 16.10 6.33 -6.68
C PRO A 125 14.82 6.76 -5.95
N GLN A 126 14.05 7.62 -6.62
CA GLN A 126 12.80 8.18 -6.13
C GLN A 126 11.67 7.95 -7.14
N VAL A 127 10.43 8.01 -6.64
CA VAL A 127 9.22 8.06 -7.45
C VAL A 127 8.59 9.44 -7.30
N ILE A 128 8.22 10.03 -8.43
CA ILE A 128 7.46 11.28 -8.51
C ILE A 128 6.07 10.94 -9.01
N LYS A 129 5.09 10.95 -8.11
CA LYS A 129 3.66 10.85 -8.45
C LYS A 129 3.13 12.25 -8.74
N MET A 130 2.59 12.43 -9.94
CA MET A 130 2.03 13.69 -10.43
C MET A 130 0.51 13.59 -10.49
N PHE A 131 -0.18 14.50 -9.81
CA PHE A 131 -1.64 14.50 -9.70
C PHE A 131 -2.28 15.49 -10.68
N PRO A 132 -3.47 15.18 -11.24
CA PRO A 132 -4.26 16.12 -12.04
C PRO A 132 -4.76 17.29 -11.17
N ARG A 133 -5.31 18.34 -11.79
CA ARG A 133 -5.60 19.62 -11.10
C ARG A 133 -6.67 19.47 -10.02
N ASP A 134 -7.63 18.60 -10.28
CA ASP A 134 -8.79 18.26 -9.46
C ASP A 134 -8.48 17.23 -8.35
N ALA A 135 -7.37 16.51 -8.43
CA ALA A 135 -6.99 15.50 -7.43
C ALA A 135 -6.06 16.02 -6.31
N LEU A 136 -6.08 17.34 -6.03
CA LEU A 136 -5.23 17.90 -4.98
C LEU A 136 -5.56 17.32 -3.59
N GLY A 137 -6.84 17.03 -3.32
CA GLY A 137 -7.26 16.37 -2.09
C GLY A 137 -6.63 14.98 -1.91
N GLY A 138 -6.48 14.22 -3.00
CA GLY A 138 -5.79 12.93 -3.00
C GLY A 138 -4.31 13.06 -2.64
N LEU A 139 -3.61 14.02 -3.26
CA LEU A 139 -2.21 14.31 -2.95
C LEU A 139 -1.99 14.63 -1.48
N VAL A 140 -2.81 15.51 -0.91
CA VAL A 140 -2.68 15.93 0.50
C VAL A 140 -2.99 14.77 1.43
N THR A 141 -4.05 14.02 1.13
CA THR A 141 -4.46 12.86 1.95
C THR A 141 -3.37 11.78 1.96
N GLU A 142 -2.86 11.41 0.80
CA GLU A 142 -1.80 10.40 0.69
C GLU A 142 -0.52 10.86 1.38
N ALA A 143 -0.12 12.13 1.21
CA ALA A 143 1.04 12.68 1.90
C ALA A 143 0.91 12.65 3.43
N ILE A 144 -0.28 12.98 3.96
CA ILE A 144 -0.56 12.92 5.41
C ILE A 144 -0.48 11.47 5.89
N ASN A 145 -1.11 10.54 5.18
CA ASN A 145 -1.11 9.13 5.55
C ASN A 145 0.30 8.54 5.54
N LEU A 146 1.12 8.82 4.50
CA LEU A 146 2.52 8.38 4.44
C LEU A 146 3.38 9.04 5.51
N HIS A 147 3.07 10.28 5.89
CA HIS A 147 3.80 10.97 6.96
C HIS A 147 3.45 10.43 8.35
N ALA A 148 2.19 10.07 8.58
CA ALA A 148 1.71 9.47 9.82
C ALA A 148 2.20 8.02 9.98
N LEU A 149 2.06 7.22 8.92
CA LEU A 149 2.44 5.81 8.89
C LEU A 149 3.91 5.63 8.48
N GLN A 150 4.83 6.01 9.37
CA GLN A 150 6.28 5.80 9.16
C GLN A 150 6.74 4.39 9.57
N LEU A 151 5.94 3.38 9.23
CA LEU A 151 6.23 1.99 9.57
C LEU A 151 7.35 1.42 8.69
N PRO A 152 8.15 0.47 9.20
CA PRO A 152 9.04 -0.31 8.36
C PRO A 152 8.26 -0.95 7.21
N ARG A 153 8.82 -0.89 5.99
CA ARG A 153 8.21 -1.47 4.77
C ARG A 153 6.86 -0.85 4.38
N VAL A 154 6.56 0.35 4.85
CA VAL A 154 5.63 1.26 4.20
C VAL A 154 6.44 2.31 3.43
N GLN A 155 5.97 2.70 2.25
CA GLN A 155 6.66 3.70 1.44
C GLN A 155 6.80 5.01 2.21
N ARG A 156 7.99 5.61 2.16
CA ARG A 156 8.26 6.87 2.86
C ARG A 156 8.12 8.06 1.94
N VAL A 157 7.42 9.08 2.42
CA VAL A 157 7.41 10.40 1.80
C VAL A 157 8.78 11.06 1.95
N VAL A 158 9.31 11.55 0.83
CA VAL A 158 10.55 12.33 0.77
C VAL A 158 10.22 13.81 0.68
N GLY A 159 9.19 14.17 -0.09
CA GLY A 159 8.78 15.55 -0.26
C GLY A 159 7.44 15.69 -0.95
N VAL A 160 6.84 16.86 -0.81
CA VAL A 160 5.55 17.22 -1.41
C VAL A 160 5.65 18.62 -2.00
N CYS A 161 5.20 18.80 -3.23
CA CYS A 161 5.04 20.11 -3.84
C CYS A 161 3.60 20.30 -4.29
N VAL A 162 2.83 21.03 -3.49
CA VAL A 162 1.41 21.34 -3.74
C VAL A 162 1.25 22.14 -5.04
N HIS A 163 2.15 23.09 -5.33
CA HIS A 163 2.09 23.94 -6.52
C HIS A 163 2.22 23.13 -7.83
N THR A 164 3.15 22.18 -7.87
CA THR A 164 3.34 21.31 -9.04
C THR A 164 2.55 20.01 -8.94
N ARG A 165 1.79 19.82 -7.86
CA ARG A 165 0.99 18.62 -7.55
C ARG A 165 1.83 17.34 -7.62
N GLN A 166 2.98 17.38 -6.96
CA GLN A 166 3.95 16.28 -6.94
C GLN A 166 4.10 15.72 -5.53
N LEU A 167 4.00 14.41 -5.41
CA LEU A 167 4.41 13.62 -4.25
C LEU A 167 5.68 12.88 -4.62
N ILE A 168 6.71 13.01 -3.78
CA ILE A 168 8.02 12.38 -3.98
C ILE A 168 8.20 11.35 -2.87
N THR A 169 8.48 10.11 -3.26
CA THR A 169 8.71 8.99 -2.34
C THR A 169 9.98 8.23 -2.71
N GLY A 170 10.49 7.39 -1.80
CA GLY A 170 11.52 6.42 -2.14
C GLY A 170 11.01 5.36 -3.11
N LEU A 171 11.84 4.93 -4.06
CA LEU A 171 11.50 3.79 -4.93
C LEU A 171 11.48 2.49 -4.11
N ALA A 172 10.33 1.84 -4.06
CA ALA A 172 10.07 0.66 -3.25
C ALA A 172 10.37 -0.69 -3.94
N GLY A 173 10.73 -0.67 -5.23
CA GLY A 173 10.94 -1.86 -6.06
C GLY A 173 10.07 -1.85 -7.31
N ILE A 174 9.78 -3.04 -7.84
CA ILE A 174 8.79 -3.28 -8.91
C ILE A 174 7.49 -3.79 -8.29
N THR A 175 6.35 -3.70 -8.98
CA THR A 175 5.08 -4.19 -8.41
C THR A 175 5.10 -5.71 -8.24
N ALA A 176 4.33 -6.24 -7.31
CA ALA A 176 4.28 -7.68 -7.05
C ALA A 176 3.89 -8.49 -8.31
N PRO A 177 2.89 -8.09 -9.13
CA PRO A 177 2.61 -8.76 -10.40
C PRO A 177 3.84 -8.79 -11.32
N GLN A 178 4.51 -7.64 -11.52
CA GLN A 178 5.72 -7.58 -12.34
C GLN A 178 6.83 -8.48 -11.79
N CYS A 179 6.98 -8.54 -10.46
CA CYS A 179 7.99 -9.37 -9.80
C CYS A 179 7.75 -10.86 -10.06
N PHE A 180 6.51 -11.31 -9.93
CA PHE A 180 6.11 -12.70 -10.16
C PHE A 180 6.07 -13.09 -11.64
N ASP A 181 5.86 -12.14 -12.54
CA ASP A 181 5.89 -12.38 -13.99
C ASP A 181 7.32 -12.43 -14.55
N LEU A 182 8.21 -11.53 -14.08
CA LEU A 182 9.56 -11.38 -14.65
C LEU A 182 10.56 -12.41 -14.12
N THR A 183 10.31 -13.00 -12.95
CA THR A 183 11.27 -13.87 -12.30
C THR A 183 10.65 -15.21 -11.96
N LYS A 184 11.44 -16.29 -12.06
CA LYS A 184 11.06 -17.61 -11.57
C LYS A 184 11.18 -17.63 -10.05
N HIS A 185 10.20 -17.05 -9.37
CA HIS A 185 10.15 -17.10 -7.91
C HIS A 185 9.83 -18.52 -7.43
N SER A 186 10.48 -18.93 -6.35
CA SER A 186 10.11 -20.16 -5.66
C SER A 186 8.79 -19.96 -4.92
N PHE A 187 8.06 -21.04 -4.66
CA PHE A 187 6.88 -20.99 -3.79
C PHE A 187 7.21 -20.38 -2.42
N ALA A 188 8.41 -20.65 -1.89
CA ALA A 188 8.87 -20.09 -0.63
C ALA A 188 9.00 -18.55 -0.67
N ASP A 189 9.50 -17.99 -1.78
CA ASP A 189 9.61 -16.53 -1.97
C ASP A 189 8.23 -15.88 -2.00
N THR A 190 7.28 -16.50 -2.71
CA THR A 190 5.90 -16.03 -2.76
C THR A 190 5.29 -16.00 -1.37
N ILE A 191 5.38 -17.10 -0.61
CA ILE A 191 4.87 -17.17 0.76
C ILE A 191 5.57 -16.15 1.67
N SER A 192 6.87 -15.92 1.48
CA SER A 192 7.62 -14.90 2.22
C SER A 192 7.09 -13.48 1.96
N VAL A 193 6.76 -13.14 0.71
CA VAL A 193 6.13 -11.84 0.37
C VAL A 193 4.78 -11.70 1.06
N PHE A 194 3.92 -12.73 1.00
CA PHE A 194 2.61 -12.69 1.67
C PHE A 194 2.75 -12.51 3.19
N LEU A 195 3.65 -13.24 3.83
CA LEU A 195 3.89 -13.12 5.28
C LEU A 195 4.36 -11.70 5.65
N GLN A 196 5.27 -11.12 4.87
CA GLN A 196 5.73 -9.75 5.08
C GLN A 196 4.57 -8.75 4.94
N VAL A 197 3.72 -8.88 3.92
CA VAL A 197 2.55 -8.01 3.74
C VAL A 197 1.59 -8.14 4.93
N SER A 198 1.29 -9.36 5.39
CA SER A 198 0.45 -9.58 6.57
C SER A 198 1.03 -8.92 7.83
N GLN A 199 2.34 -9.01 8.03
CA GLN A 199 3.01 -8.36 9.16
C GLN A 199 2.91 -6.83 9.10
N ILE A 200 3.08 -6.24 7.91
CA ILE A 200 2.94 -4.79 7.73
C ILE A 200 1.50 -4.36 8.01
N LEU A 201 0.51 -5.11 7.52
CA LEU A 201 -0.90 -4.83 7.76
C LEU A 201 -1.27 -4.93 9.24
N GLN A 202 -0.73 -5.91 9.96
CA GLN A 202 -0.90 -5.99 11.42
C GLN A 202 -0.35 -4.74 12.10
N GLN A 203 0.86 -4.30 11.74
CA GLN A 203 1.45 -3.08 12.29
C GLN A 203 0.62 -1.83 11.96
N MET A 204 0.06 -1.73 10.75
CA MET A 204 -0.84 -0.63 10.40
C MET A 204 -2.09 -0.63 11.29
N LEU A 205 -2.68 -1.80 11.55
CA LEU A 205 -3.84 -1.93 12.44
C LEU A 205 -3.49 -1.58 13.88
N ASP A 206 -2.31 -1.99 14.36
CA ASP A 206 -1.83 -1.68 15.71
C ASP A 206 -1.60 -0.16 15.89
N GLU A 207 -1.18 0.55 14.82
CA GLU A 207 -1.11 2.02 14.76
C GLU A 207 -2.50 2.69 14.56
N GLY A 208 -3.57 1.91 14.52
CA GLY A 208 -4.92 2.42 14.37
C GLY A 208 -5.28 2.85 12.95
N PHE A 209 -4.66 2.26 11.91
CA PHE A 209 -4.97 2.52 10.51
C PHE A 209 -5.40 1.27 9.73
N ALA A 210 -6.32 1.45 8.79
CA ALA A 210 -6.59 0.50 7.71
C ALA A 210 -6.13 1.08 6.37
N HIS A 211 -5.55 0.23 5.50
CA HIS A 211 -5.14 0.64 4.15
C HIS A 211 -6.33 0.83 3.20
N ASN A 212 -7.33 -0.05 3.27
CA ASN A 212 -8.54 -0.09 2.44
C ASN A 212 -8.37 -0.38 0.93
N ASP A 213 -7.17 -0.58 0.40
CA ASP A 213 -6.93 -0.89 -1.03
C ASP A 213 -5.76 -1.87 -1.22
N ILE A 214 -5.78 -3.00 -0.51
CA ILE A 214 -4.71 -4.00 -0.66
C ILE A 214 -4.94 -4.83 -1.93
N LYS A 215 -4.03 -4.64 -2.90
CA LYS A 215 -3.98 -5.35 -4.18
C LYS A 215 -2.54 -5.44 -4.67
N GLY A 216 -2.27 -6.30 -5.65
CA GLY A 216 -0.91 -6.55 -6.15
C GLY A 216 -0.16 -5.30 -6.61
N ASP A 217 -0.85 -4.34 -7.22
CA ASP A 217 -0.24 -3.08 -7.70
C ASP A 217 0.22 -2.15 -6.57
N ASN A 218 -0.36 -2.29 -5.38
CA ASN A 218 -0.01 -1.50 -4.20
C ASN A 218 1.04 -2.20 -3.32
N ILE A 219 1.61 -3.31 -3.79
CA ILE A 219 2.72 -4.01 -3.16
C ILE A 219 3.92 -3.92 -4.10
N CYS A 220 5.00 -3.30 -3.66
CA CYS A 220 6.29 -3.37 -4.34
C CYS A 220 7.18 -4.44 -3.72
N VAL A 221 7.97 -5.10 -4.55
CA VAL A 221 8.97 -6.08 -4.14
C VAL A 221 10.34 -5.64 -4.65
N GLN A 222 11.30 -5.59 -3.75
CA GLN A 222 12.71 -5.44 -4.05
C GLN A 222 13.43 -6.75 -3.69
N VAL A 223 14.17 -7.34 -4.63
CA VAL A 223 14.99 -8.51 -4.34
C VAL A 223 16.38 -8.03 -3.93
N ASP A 224 16.79 -8.37 -2.72
CA ASP A 224 18.09 -8.02 -2.15
C ASP A 224 18.72 -9.28 -1.54
N ASN A 225 19.98 -9.58 -1.90
CA ASN A 225 20.68 -10.81 -1.49
C ASN A 225 19.86 -12.09 -1.69
N ASN A 226 19.18 -12.22 -2.83
CA ASN A 226 18.26 -13.33 -3.16
C ASN A 226 17.06 -13.49 -2.21
N ALA A 227 16.72 -12.47 -1.42
CA ALA A 227 15.54 -12.48 -0.57
C ALA A 227 14.57 -11.36 -0.99
N PRO A 228 13.28 -11.65 -1.20
CA PRO A 228 12.30 -10.63 -1.53
C PRO A 228 11.98 -9.76 -0.31
N LYS A 229 11.93 -8.46 -0.51
CA LYS A 229 11.48 -7.46 0.47
C LYS A 229 10.23 -6.78 -0.05
N ALA A 230 9.09 -7.08 0.56
CA ALA A 230 7.83 -6.42 0.26
C ALA A 230 7.75 -5.04 0.94
N THR A 231 7.16 -4.08 0.24
CA THR A 231 6.82 -2.73 0.72
C THR A 231 5.41 -2.37 0.27
N ILE A 232 4.58 -1.87 1.18
CA ILE A 232 3.26 -1.34 0.86
C ILE A 232 3.39 0.09 0.35
N ILE A 233 2.72 0.40 -0.76
CA ILE A 233 2.67 1.72 -1.39
C ILE A 233 1.21 2.19 -1.53
N ASP A 234 1.00 3.44 -1.95
CA ASP A 234 -0.31 4.03 -2.26
C ASP A 234 -1.32 4.04 -1.08
N LEU A 235 -1.19 5.04 -0.21
CA LEU A 235 -2.04 5.20 0.99
C LEU A 235 -3.12 6.27 0.81
N ASP A 236 -3.57 6.54 -0.42
CA ASP A 236 -4.53 7.61 -0.72
C ASP A 236 -5.89 7.41 -0.02
N ILE A 237 -6.32 6.15 0.14
CA ILE A 237 -7.56 5.78 0.83
C ILE A 237 -7.33 5.10 2.18
N ALA A 238 -6.11 5.11 2.70
CA ALA A 238 -5.84 4.69 4.07
C ALA A 238 -6.53 5.62 5.07
N ARG A 239 -7.03 5.07 6.19
CA ARG A 239 -7.80 5.84 7.19
C ARG A 239 -7.53 5.35 8.61
N PRO A 240 -7.66 6.25 9.61
CA PRO A 240 -7.77 5.83 11.00
C PRO A 240 -8.98 4.92 11.20
N LEU A 241 -8.78 3.87 12.00
CA LEU A 241 -9.83 2.96 12.44
C LEU A 241 -10.87 3.71 13.29
N GLY A 242 -12.10 3.20 13.30
CA GLY A 242 -13.21 3.80 14.06
C GLY A 242 -13.83 5.05 13.42
N THR A 243 -13.44 5.40 12.19
CA THR A 243 -14.08 6.48 11.44
C THR A 243 -15.33 5.94 10.70
N THR A 244 -16.47 6.62 10.84
CA THR A 244 -17.78 6.20 10.30
C THR A 244 -17.97 6.46 8.81
N ARG A 245 -16.90 6.82 8.08
CA ARG A 245 -16.99 7.07 6.63
C ARG A 245 -17.03 5.74 5.88
N ILE A 246 -18.23 5.29 5.55
CA ILE A 246 -18.47 4.21 4.59
C ILE A 246 -18.26 4.80 3.19
N TYR A 247 -17.45 4.15 2.35
CA TYR A 247 -17.22 4.57 0.98
C TYR A 247 -18.49 4.35 0.15
N ALA A 248 -18.89 5.37 -0.60
CA ALA A 248 -19.92 5.33 -1.64
C ALA A 248 -19.26 5.28 -3.01
#